data_AF-A0A534N609-F1
#
_entry.id   AF-A0A534N609-F1
#
_cell.length_a   1.000
_cell.length_b   1.000
_cell.length_c   1.000
_cell.angle_alpha   90.00
_cell.angle_beta   90.00
_cell.angle_gamma   90.00
#
_symmetry.space_group_name_H-M   'P 1'
#
loop_
_entity.id
_entity.type
_entity.pdbx_description
1 polymer ?
#
loop_
_entity_poly.entity_id
_entity_poly.type
_entity_poly.pdbx_seq_one_letter_code
_entity_poly.pdbx_strand_id
1 'polypeptide(L)'
;SIPTRNRAQLYRLRKWQRRIRVSNATERNLAFALSELDRMASGMGLPRNVRETAAMVYRKAVNKNLIRGRSIEGVVAASLYAACRQCNVPRTLDEIANSSRVGRKEIGRTYRFMTRELKLKLMPTKPQDYVSRFCSELKLSGEVQSRAVEILKDAQDKELTSGRGPTGVAAAAIYIASILCNERRTQREVADVAGVTEVTIRNRYKELTEKLGIKVEL
;
A
#
# COMPACT_ATOMS: atom_id res chain seq x y z
N SER A 1 -36.53 34.47 10.87
CA SER A 1 -37.03 33.72 9.70
C SER A 1 -36.73 34.51 8.43
N ILE A 2 -36.13 33.92 7.38
CA ILE A 2 -35.76 34.67 6.16
C ILE A 2 -37.04 35.11 5.42
N PRO A 3 -37.23 36.41 5.15
CA PRO A 3 -38.40 36.93 4.44
C PRO A 3 -38.60 36.20 3.09
N THR A 4 -39.85 35.86 2.76
CA THR A 4 -40.24 35.12 1.53
C THR A 4 -39.70 35.77 0.26
N ARG A 5 -39.69 37.11 0.19
CA ARG A 5 -39.13 37.91 -0.91
C ARG A 5 -37.64 37.65 -1.15
N ASN A 6 -36.87 37.38 -0.09
CA ASN A 6 -35.43 37.16 -0.17
C ASN A 6 -35.05 35.70 -0.43
N ARG A 7 -35.98 34.73 -0.28
CA ARG A 7 -35.70 33.31 -0.52
C ARG A 7 -35.35 33.03 -1.98
N ALA A 8 -36.04 33.66 -2.93
CA ALA A 8 -35.75 33.49 -4.35
C ALA A 8 -34.37 34.06 -4.74
N GLN A 9 -34.01 35.23 -4.18
CA GLN A 9 -32.70 35.83 -4.38
C GLN A 9 -31.59 34.99 -3.74
N LEU A 10 -31.80 34.50 -2.51
CA LEU A 10 -30.86 33.63 -1.81
C LEU A 10 -30.67 32.29 -2.55
N TYR A 11 -31.75 31.73 -3.10
CA TYR A 11 -31.70 30.52 -3.93
C TYR A 11 -30.89 30.75 -5.20
N ARG A 12 -31.11 31.87 -5.91
CA ARG A 12 -30.30 32.25 -7.09
C ARG A 12 -28.84 32.45 -6.70
N LEU A 13 -28.55 33.15 -5.62
CA LEU A 13 -27.18 33.36 -5.11
C LEU A 13 -26.50 32.03 -4.77
N ARG A 14 -27.18 31.11 -4.07
CA ARG A 14 -26.63 29.76 -3.79
C ARG A 14 -26.41 28.95 -5.07
N LYS A 15 -27.31 29.05 -6.05
CA LYS A 15 -27.18 28.39 -7.36
C LYS A 15 -25.99 28.94 -8.15
N TRP A 16 -25.81 30.25 -8.17
CA TRP A 16 -24.66 30.92 -8.79
C TRP A 16 -23.36 30.63 -8.05
N GLN A 17 -23.34 30.70 -6.73
CA GLN A 17 -22.20 30.35 -5.90
C GLN A 17 -21.77 28.89 -6.12
N ARG A 18 -22.72 27.94 -6.24
CA ARG A 18 -22.43 26.53 -6.56
C ARG A 18 -21.90 26.35 -8.00
N ARG A 19 -22.31 27.19 -8.95
CA ARG A 19 -21.78 27.16 -10.33
C ARG A 19 -20.38 27.77 -10.42
N ILE A 20 -20.13 28.87 -9.69
CA ILE A 20 -18.84 29.57 -9.66
C ILE A 20 -17.80 28.75 -8.88
N ARG A 21 -18.15 28.16 -7.73
CA ARG A 21 -17.23 27.29 -6.97
C ARG A 21 -16.79 26.03 -7.71
N VAL A 22 -17.49 25.64 -8.78
CA VAL A 22 -17.28 24.38 -9.50
C VAL A 22 -17.14 24.63 -11.01
N SER A 23 -16.57 25.78 -11.37
CA SER A 23 -16.48 26.27 -12.74
C SER A 23 -15.52 25.45 -13.62
N ASN A 24 -14.55 24.73 -13.02
CA ASN A 24 -13.57 23.95 -13.77
C ASN A 24 -13.77 22.44 -13.55
N ALA A 25 -13.96 21.68 -14.64
CA ALA A 25 -14.08 20.22 -14.60
C ALA A 25 -12.86 19.56 -13.91
N THR A 26 -11.68 20.14 -14.09
CA THR A 26 -10.43 19.69 -13.47
C THR A 26 -10.46 19.83 -11.94
N GLU A 27 -10.99 20.93 -11.43
CA GLU A 27 -11.11 21.16 -9.97
C GLU A 27 -12.13 20.21 -9.33
N ARG A 28 -13.24 19.95 -10.02
CA ARG A 28 -14.23 18.96 -9.58
C ARG A 28 -13.63 17.56 -9.48
N ASN A 29 -12.89 17.16 -10.51
CA ASN A 29 -12.21 15.87 -10.54
C ASN A 29 -11.13 15.78 -9.45
N LEU A 30 -10.40 16.86 -9.21
CA LEU A 30 -9.41 16.93 -8.14
C LEU A 30 -10.06 16.79 -6.76
N ALA A 31 -11.17 17.49 -6.51
CA ALA A 31 -11.90 17.39 -5.25
C ALA A 31 -12.42 15.96 -5.01
N PHE A 32 -13.00 15.34 -6.04
CA PHE A 32 -13.43 13.94 -5.98
C PHE A 32 -12.25 13.00 -5.70
N ALA A 33 -11.12 13.16 -6.40
CA ALA A 33 -9.95 12.33 -6.23
C ALA A 33 -9.33 12.43 -4.83
N LEU A 34 -9.26 13.64 -4.27
CA LEU A 34 -8.75 13.85 -2.90
C LEU A 34 -9.68 13.22 -1.86
N SER A 35 -10.99 13.29 -2.06
CA SER A 35 -11.97 12.61 -1.20
C SER A 35 -11.83 11.08 -1.27
N GLU A 36 -11.63 10.51 -2.47
CA GLU A 36 -11.39 9.07 -2.63
C GLU A 36 -10.06 8.63 -2.02
N LEU A 37 -9.01 9.46 -2.15
CA LEU A 37 -7.71 9.25 -1.52
C LEU A 37 -7.85 9.17 0.00
N ASP A 38 -8.55 10.13 0.61
CA ASP A 38 -8.78 10.15 2.05
C ASP A 38 -9.62 8.97 2.53
N ARG A 39 -10.63 8.55 1.75
CA ARG A 39 -11.43 7.34 2.02
C ARG A 39 -10.54 6.09 2.04
N MET A 40 -9.73 5.89 0.99
CA MET A 40 -8.81 4.74 0.89
C MET A 40 -7.78 4.75 2.01
N ALA A 41 -7.14 5.90 2.25
CA ALA A 41 -6.10 6.01 3.26
C ALA A 41 -6.64 5.80 4.68
N SER A 42 -7.87 6.25 4.96
CA SER A 42 -8.53 6.00 6.23
C SER A 42 -8.89 4.52 6.41
N GLY A 43 -9.43 3.87 5.38
CA GLY A 43 -9.72 2.43 5.42
C GLY A 43 -8.50 1.55 5.66
N MET A 44 -7.31 1.99 5.23
CA MET A 44 -6.04 1.30 5.42
C MET A 44 -5.26 1.71 6.68
N GLY A 45 -5.83 2.62 7.50
CA GLY A 45 -5.16 3.15 8.69
C GLY A 45 -3.86 3.91 8.38
N LEU A 46 -3.73 4.54 7.21
CA LEU A 46 -2.50 5.21 6.81
C LEU A 46 -2.30 6.54 7.56
N PRO A 47 -1.06 6.83 8.00
CA PRO A 47 -0.73 8.05 8.73
C PRO A 47 -0.85 9.30 7.85
N ARG A 48 -1.00 10.45 8.50
CA ARG A 48 -1.26 11.74 7.83
C ARG A 48 -0.19 12.12 6.80
N ASN A 49 1.09 11.88 7.11
CA ASN A 49 2.21 12.14 6.21
C ASN A 49 2.08 11.39 4.86
N VAL A 50 1.57 10.15 4.88
CA VAL A 50 1.32 9.37 3.65
C VAL A 50 0.19 10.00 2.83
N ARG A 51 -0.88 10.47 3.49
CA ARG A 51 -2.02 11.13 2.83
C ARG A 51 -1.60 12.42 2.13
N GLU A 52 -0.84 13.25 2.82
CA GLU A 52 -0.32 14.51 2.28
C GLU A 52 0.63 14.26 1.10
N THR A 53 1.51 13.26 1.21
CA THR A 53 2.42 12.86 0.14
C THR A 53 1.65 12.33 -1.07
N ALA A 54 0.63 11.49 -0.86
CA ALA A 54 -0.22 10.96 -1.93
C ALA A 54 -0.98 12.09 -2.65
N ALA A 55 -1.52 13.05 -1.91
CA ALA A 55 -2.18 14.23 -2.47
C ALA A 55 -1.21 15.07 -3.32
N MET A 56 0.05 15.23 -2.86
CA MET A 56 1.10 15.91 -3.62
C MET A 56 1.44 15.16 -4.92
N VAL A 57 1.60 13.84 -4.87
CA VAL A 57 1.86 13.00 -6.06
C VAL A 57 0.71 13.10 -7.06
N TYR A 58 -0.53 13.04 -6.57
CA TYR A 58 -1.72 13.18 -7.41
C TYR A 58 -1.76 14.55 -8.10
N ARG A 59 -1.56 15.65 -7.35
CA ARG A 59 -1.51 17.02 -7.93
C ARG A 59 -0.41 17.16 -8.98
N LYS A 60 0.77 16.58 -8.76
CA LYS A 60 1.84 16.55 -9.77
C LYS A 60 1.41 15.81 -11.03
N ALA A 61 0.65 14.72 -10.90
CA ALA A 61 0.10 13.98 -12.03
C ALA A 61 -0.95 14.78 -12.81
N VAL A 62 -1.83 15.53 -12.12
CA VAL A 62 -2.78 16.48 -12.74
C VAL A 62 -2.02 17.53 -13.55
N ASN A 63 -1.03 18.19 -12.95
CA ASN A 63 -0.29 19.30 -13.56
C ASN A 63 0.47 18.86 -14.83
N LYS A 64 0.93 17.61 -14.87
CA LYS A 64 1.58 17.02 -16.06
C LYS A 64 0.59 16.35 -17.03
N ASN A 65 -0.73 16.51 -16.84
CA ASN A 65 -1.77 15.91 -17.68
C ASN A 65 -1.71 14.36 -17.76
N LEU A 66 -1.17 13.68 -16.74
CA LEU A 66 -0.96 12.23 -16.73
C LEU A 66 -2.24 11.41 -16.49
N ILE A 67 -3.34 12.09 -16.18
CA ILE A 67 -4.65 11.49 -15.88
C ILE A 67 -5.39 11.10 -17.16
N ARG A 68 -5.13 11.77 -18.29
CA ARG A 68 -5.85 11.52 -19.55
C ARG A 68 -5.68 10.06 -19.98
N GLY A 69 -6.80 9.41 -20.29
CA GLY A 69 -6.85 8.00 -20.69
C GLY A 69 -6.76 6.99 -19.53
N ARG A 70 -6.91 7.43 -18.27
CA ARG A 70 -6.91 6.57 -17.08
C ARG A 70 -8.08 6.90 -16.17
N SER A 71 -8.50 5.92 -15.38
CA SER A 71 -9.51 6.12 -14.34
C SER A 71 -8.95 7.04 -13.24
N ILE A 72 -9.79 7.96 -12.72
CA ILE A 72 -9.39 8.83 -11.61
C ILE A 72 -9.00 7.96 -10.39
N GLU A 73 -9.81 6.95 -10.09
CA GLU A 73 -9.58 6.00 -8.99
C GLU A 73 -8.25 5.24 -9.19
N GLY A 74 -7.88 4.85 -10.42
CA GLY A 74 -6.62 4.17 -10.70
C GLY A 74 -5.40 5.07 -10.46
N VAL A 75 -5.51 6.36 -10.80
CA VAL A 75 -4.46 7.35 -10.50
C VAL A 75 -4.38 7.63 -9.01
N VAL A 76 -5.51 7.68 -8.29
CA VAL A 76 -5.55 7.82 -6.83
C VAL A 76 -4.86 6.63 -6.15
N ALA A 77 -5.24 5.41 -6.51
CA ALA A 77 -4.65 4.18 -5.97
C ALA A 77 -3.14 4.10 -6.24
N ALA A 78 -2.71 4.43 -7.45
CA ALA A 78 -1.29 4.48 -7.80
C ALA A 78 -0.52 5.57 -7.04
N SER A 79 -1.13 6.75 -6.83
CA SER A 79 -0.53 7.84 -6.04
C SER A 79 -0.38 7.45 -4.58
N LEU A 80 -1.38 6.77 -4.02
CA LEU A 80 -1.35 6.27 -2.64
C LEU A 80 -0.26 5.20 -2.47
N TYR A 81 -0.16 4.26 -3.40
CA TYR A 81 0.89 3.24 -3.40
C TYR A 81 2.29 3.85 -3.53
N ALA A 82 2.47 4.86 -4.40
CA ALA A 82 3.73 5.58 -4.51
C ALA A 82 4.11 6.30 -3.20
N ALA A 83 3.15 6.97 -2.55
CA ALA A 83 3.37 7.65 -1.27
C ALA A 83 3.71 6.68 -0.14
N CYS A 84 3.05 5.53 -0.06
CA CYS A 84 3.37 4.46 0.89
C CYS A 84 4.85 4.06 0.78
N ARG A 85 5.36 3.90 -0.45
CA ARG A 85 6.77 3.62 -0.69
C ARG A 85 7.70 4.78 -0.36
N GLN A 86 7.30 6.02 -0.58
CA GLN A 86 8.11 7.20 -0.24
C GLN A 86 8.25 7.41 1.27
N CYS A 87 7.19 7.11 2.02
CA CYS A 87 7.15 7.29 3.46
C CYS A 87 7.63 6.05 4.25
N ASN A 88 8.16 5.03 3.58
CA ASN A 88 8.56 3.75 4.18
C ASN A 88 7.42 3.07 4.98
N VAL A 89 6.18 3.18 4.49
CA VAL A 89 5.01 2.48 5.02
C VAL A 89 4.60 1.44 3.97
N PRO A 90 5.26 0.27 3.92
CA PRO A 90 5.04 -0.69 2.85
C PRO A 90 3.60 -1.20 2.87
N ARG A 91 3.00 -1.17 1.70
CA ARG A 91 1.70 -1.77 1.38
C ARG A 91 1.87 -2.58 0.11
N THR A 92 1.17 -3.70 0.01
CA THR A 92 1.15 -4.51 -1.20
C THR A 92 0.18 -3.90 -2.23
N LEU A 93 0.37 -4.23 -3.51
CA LEU A 93 -0.60 -3.82 -4.53
C LEU A 93 -1.98 -4.42 -4.29
N ASP A 94 -2.03 -5.62 -3.70
CA ASP A 94 -3.26 -6.33 -3.37
C ASP A 94 -4.03 -5.63 -2.25
N GLU A 95 -3.34 -5.10 -1.23
CA GLU A 95 -3.96 -4.29 -0.16
C GLU A 95 -4.59 -3.00 -0.69
N ILE A 96 -3.86 -2.31 -1.59
CA ILE A 96 -4.37 -1.10 -2.23
C ILE A 96 -5.56 -1.45 -3.13
N ALA A 97 -5.49 -2.57 -3.86
CA ALA A 97 -6.58 -3.04 -4.69
C ALA A 97 -7.84 -3.32 -3.87
N ASN A 98 -7.72 -4.04 -2.74
CA ASN A 98 -8.82 -4.36 -1.83
C ASN A 98 -9.51 -3.13 -1.24
N SER A 99 -8.75 -2.04 -1.02
CA SER A 99 -9.30 -0.77 -0.50
C SER A 99 -9.82 0.15 -1.61
N SER A 100 -9.55 -0.18 -2.86
CA SER A 100 -9.95 0.55 -4.06
C SER A 100 -11.07 -0.17 -4.81
N ARG A 101 -11.58 0.45 -5.88
CA ARG A 101 -12.49 -0.20 -6.85
C ARG A 101 -11.75 -0.66 -8.10
N VAL A 102 -10.42 -0.66 -8.06
CA VAL A 102 -9.54 -0.85 -9.22
C VAL A 102 -8.76 -2.15 -9.06
N GLY A 103 -8.68 -2.92 -10.14
CA GLY A 103 -7.93 -4.18 -10.11
C GLY A 103 -6.42 -3.96 -9.97
N ARG A 104 -5.76 -4.85 -9.24
CA ARG A 104 -4.29 -4.90 -9.02
C ARG A 104 -3.46 -4.62 -10.30
N LYS A 105 -3.86 -5.21 -11.43
CA LYS A 105 -3.15 -5.06 -12.73
C LYS A 105 -3.17 -3.62 -13.24
N GLU A 106 -4.31 -2.93 -13.10
CA GLU A 106 -4.46 -1.53 -13.52
C GLU A 106 -3.65 -0.61 -12.61
N ILE A 107 -3.71 -0.82 -11.30
CA ILE A 107 -2.91 -0.06 -10.31
C ILE A 107 -1.42 -0.18 -10.65
N GLY A 108 -0.92 -1.41 -10.87
CA GLY A 108 0.48 -1.65 -11.21
C GLY A 108 0.91 -1.04 -12.56
N ARG A 109 0.02 -0.98 -13.56
CA ARG A 109 0.28 -0.29 -14.83
C ARG A 109 0.35 1.22 -14.64
N THR A 110 -0.64 1.79 -13.96
CA THR A 110 -0.71 3.24 -13.70
C THR A 110 0.43 3.71 -12.83
N TYR A 111 0.78 2.95 -11.79
CA TYR A 111 1.93 3.22 -10.92
C TYR A 111 3.24 3.27 -11.70
N ARG A 112 3.54 2.27 -12.54
CA ARG A 112 4.78 2.25 -13.35
C ARG A 112 4.84 3.45 -14.30
N PHE A 113 3.72 3.78 -14.93
CA PHE A 113 3.62 4.95 -15.79
C PHE A 113 3.88 6.24 -15.00
N MET A 114 3.15 6.47 -13.91
CA MET A 114 3.31 7.67 -13.09
C MET A 114 4.72 7.83 -12.55
N THR A 115 5.32 6.75 -12.02
CA THR A 115 6.68 6.76 -11.47
C THR A 115 7.70 7.21 -12.52
N ARG A 116 7.56 6.73 -13.76
CA ARG A 116 8.42 7.11 -14.89
C ARG A 116 8.24 8.57 -15.28
N GLU A 117 7.00 9.01 -15.52
CA GLU A 117 6.71 10.37 -16.00
C GLU A 117 6.95 11.46 -14.93
N LEU A 118 6.75 11.12 -13.66
CA LEU A 118 7.04 12.00 -12.52
C LEU A 118 8.49 11.91 -12.06
N LYS A 119 9.30 11.00 -12.62
CA LYS A 119 10.70 10.75 -12.22
C LYS A 119 10.84 10.53 -10.71
N LEU A 120 9.91 9.78 -10.11
CA LEU A 120 9.96 9.48 -8.68
C LEU A 120 11.13 8.52 -8.41
N LYS A 121 12.08 8.95 -7.59
CA LYS A 121 13.16 8.07 -7.11
C LYS A 121 12.60 7.23 -5.96
N LEU A 122 12.18 6.00 -6.27
CA LEU A 122 11.64 5.06 -5.30
C LEU A 122 12.59 3.88 -5.13
N MET A 123 13.05 3.66 -3.90
CA MET A 123 13.87 2.49 -3.58
C MET A 123 13.04 1.21 -3.65
N PRO A 124 13.62 0.08 -4.12
CA PRO A 124 12.98 -1.24 -4.02
C PRO A 124 12.55 -1.55 -2.59
N THR A 125 11.34 -2.09 -2.41
CA THR A 125 10.88 -2.57 -1.11
C THR A 125 11.65 -3.82 -0.72
N LYS A 126 12.15 -3.86 0.51
CA LYS A 126 12.89 -5.00 1.05
C LYS A 126 11.95 -5.91 1.84
N PRO A 127 12.27 -7.21 2.00
CA PRO A 127 11.49 -8.10 2.85
C PRO A 127 11.35 -7.59 4.30
N GLN A 128 12.41 -6.98 4.84
CA GLN A 128 12.44 -6.48 6.22
C GLN A 128 11.37 -5.42 6.50
N ASP A 129 11.00 -4.63 5.49
CA ASP A 129 10.02 -3.56 5.63
C ASP A 129 8.63 -4.11 6.05
N TYR A 130 8.31 -5.35 5.67
CA TYR A 130 7.01 -5.97 5.95
C TYR A 130 6.92 -6.64 7.33
N VAL A 131 8.05 -6.97 7.95
CA VAL A 131 8.10 -7.85 9.13
C VAL A 131 7.30 -7.29 10.29
N SER A 132 7.53 -6.03 10.65
CA SER A 132 6.86 -5.40 11.80
C SER A 132 5.33 -5.45 11.68
N ARG A 133 4.79 -5.16 10.50
CA ARG A 133 3.35 -5.19 10.28
C ARG A 133 2.79 -6.60 10.29
N PHE A 134 3.42 -7.52 9.56
CA PHE A 134 2.96 -8.91 9.50
C PHE A 134 2.99 -9.58 10.89
N CYS A 135 4.05 -9.34 11.68
CA CYS A 135 4.11 -9.81 13.07
C CYS A 135 2.99 -9.21 13.93
N SER A 136 2.70 -7.90 13.77
CA SER A 136 1.61 -7.23 14.50
C SER A 136 0.24 -7.82 14.14
N GLU A 137 -0.04 -8.06 12.86
CA GLU A 137 -1.30 -8.65 12.38
C GLU A 137 -1.45 -10.12 12.85
N LEU A 138 -0.35 -10.86 12.91
CA LEU A 138 -0.29 -12.22 13.45
C LEU A 138 -0.24 -12.29 14.98
N LYS A 139 -0.27 -11.14 15.68
CA LYS A 139 -0.14 -11.05 17.14
C LYS A 139 1.06 -11.84 17.68
N LEU A 140 2.21 -11.64 17.05
CA LEU A 140 3.49 -12.25 17.43
C LEU A 140 4.30 -11.28 18.30
N SER A 141 5.12 -11.82 19.19
CA SER A 141 5.96 -11.00 20.07
C SER A 141 7.10 -10.28 19.34
N GLY A 142 7.70 -9.30 20.03
CA GLY A 142 8.91 -8.62 19.56
C GLY A 142 10.13 -9.54 19.43
N GLU A 143 10.14 -10.68 20.12
CA GLU A 143 11.18 -11.70 19.99
C GLU A 143 11.10 -12.37 18.61
N VAL A 144 9.90 -12.81 18.21
CA VAL A 144 9.65 -13.37 16.87
C VAL A 144 9.99 -12.36 15.78
N GLN A 145 9.63 -11.09 15.98
CA GLN A 145 9.95 -10.02 15.03
C GLN A 145 11.46 -9.86 14.86
N SER A 146 12.21 -9.79 15.97
CA SER A 146 13.67 -9.66 15.94
C SER A 146 14.32 -10.85 15.24
N ARG A 147 13.89 -12.06 15.59
CA ARG A 147 14.38 -13.30 14.97
C ARG A 147 14.09 -13.37 13.46
N ALA A 148 12.91 -12.92 13.03
CA ALA A 148 12.57 -12.87 11.61
C ALA A 148 13.48 -11.88 10.84
N VAL A 149 13.82 -10.74 11.44
CA VAL A 149 14.76 -9.78 10.83
C VAL A 149 16.17 -10.36 10.72
N GLU A 150 16.63 -11.11 11.73
CA GLU A 150 17.92 -11.82 11.69
C GLU A 150 17.97 -12.84 10.55
N ILE A 151 16.95 -13.70 10.44
CA ILE A 151 16.83 -14.68 9.36
C ILE A 151 16.87 -14.00 7.99
N LEU A 152 16.19 -12.86 7.83
CA LEU A 152 16.20 -12.10 6.58
C LEU A 152 17.56 -11.48 6.27
N LYS A 153 18.31 -11.06 7.29
CA LYS A 153 19.66 -10.54 7.14
C LYS A 153 20.61 -11.64 6.66
N ASP A 154 20.58 -12.80 7.32
CA ASP A 154 21.39 -13.95 6.91
C ASP A 154 21.02 -14.43 5.49
N ALA A 155 19.72 -14.42 5.16
CA ALA A 155 19.25 -14.75 3.81
C ALA A 155 19.73 -13.73 2.77
N GLN A 156 19.84 -12.45 3.14
CA GLN A 156 20.36 -11.42 2.26
C GLN A 156 21.87 -11.59 2.03
N ASP A 157 22.64 -11.89 3.07
CA ASP A 157 24.09 -12.08 3.01
C ASP A 157 24.46 -13.33 2.19
N LYS A 158 23.59 -14.35 2.18
CA LYS A 158 23.72 -15.55 1.31
C LYS A 158 23.04 -15.41 -0.06
N GLU A 159 22.62 -14.22 -0.45
CA GLU A 159 21.95 -13.91 -1.73
C GLU A 159 20.66 -14.70 -2.01
N LEU A 160 20.02 -15.26 -0.97
CA LEU A 160 18.79 -16.06 -1.08
C LEU A 160 17.55 -15.22 -1.34
N THR A 161 17.63 -13.90 -1.23
CA THR A 161 16.51 -12.97 -1.41
C THR A 161 16.35 -12.48 -2.86
N SER A 162 17.39 -12.62 -3.68
CA SER A 162 17.43 -12.13 -5.06
C SER A 162 16.43 -12.84 -5.97
N GLY A 163 15.76 -12.11 -6.86
CA GLY A 163 14.79 -12.66 -7.82
C GLY A 163 13.48 -13.19 -7.20
N ARG A 164 13.27 -13.00 -5.90
CA ARG A 164 12.08 -13.49 -5.17
C ARG A 164 11.22 -12.31 -4.73
N GLY A 165 9.91 -12.54 -4.64
CA GLY A 165 8.97 -11.54 -4.16
C GLY A 165 9.23 -11.23 -2.67
N PRO A 166 9.39 -9.95 -2.27
CA PRO A 166 9.80 -9.59 -0.91
C PRO A 166 8.77 -10.01 0.15
N THR A 167 7.48 -9.99 -0.18
CA THR A 167 6.41 -10.41 0.73
C THR A 167 6.49 -11.89 1.08
N GLY A 168 6.72 -12.77 0.09
CA GLY A 168 6.83 -14.21 0.32
C GLY A 168 8.08 -14.59 1.11
N VAL A 169 9.19 -13.88 0.91
CA VAL A 169 10.42 -14.09 1.69
C VAL A 169 10.22 -13.63 3.14
N ALA A 170 9.61 -12.46 3.35
CA ALA A 170 9.26 -11.98 4.70
C ALA A 170 8.32 -12.95 5.43
N ALA A 171 7.27 -13.42 4.75
CA ALA A 171 6.31 -14.38 5.28
C ALA A 171 6.99 -15.69 5.72
N ALA A 172 7.90 -16.23 4.90
CA ALA A 172 8.64 -17.44 5.25
C ALA A 172 9.58 -17.24 6.44
N ALA A 173 10.28 -16.11 6.51
CA ALA A 173 11.13 -15.79 7.65
C ALA A 173 10.34 -15.66 8.96
N ILE A 174 9.16 -15.01 8.92
CA ILE A 174 8.25 -14.91 10.06
C ILE A 174 7.75 -16.29 10.48
N TYR A 175 7.35 -17.13 9.53
CA TYR A 175 6.91 -18.50 9.82
C TYR A 175 8.01 -19.31 10.50
N ILE A 176 9.26 -19.26 10.00
CA ILE A 176 10.41 -19.92 10.65
C ILE A 176 10.62 -19.37 12.06
N ALA A 177 10.69 -18.04 12.22
CA ALA A 177 10.89 -17.38 13.50
C ALA A 177 9.80 -17.77 14.52
N SER A 178 8.54 -17.84 14.07
CA SER A 178 7.40 -18.23 14.90
C SER A 178 7.55 -19.65 15.47
N ILE A 179 8.15 -20.57 14.71
CA ILE A 179 8.40 -21.93 15.19
C ILE A 179 9.56 -21.94 16.19
N LEU A 180 10.65 -21.22 15.87
CA LEU A 180 11.85 -21.16 16.72
C LEU A 180 11.58 -20.51 18.09
N CYS A 181 10.68 -19.54 18.15
CA CYS A 181 10.28 -18.86 19.39
C CYS A 181 9.05 -19.49 20.06
N ASN A 182 8.59 -20.67 19.60
CA ASN A 182 7.43 -21.38 20.14
C ASN A 182 6.09 -20.61 20.10
N GLU A 183 5.94 -19.66 19.17
CA GLU A 183 4.72 -18.88 18.89
C GLU A 183 4.12 -19.26 17.54
N ARG A 184 3.86 -20.56 17.38
CA ARG A 184 3.54 -21.15 16.07
C ARG A 184 2.30 -20.52 15.43
N ARG A 185 2.42 -20.22 14.13
CA ARG A 185 1.31 -19.89 13.24
C ARG A 185 1.25 -20.90 12.11
N THR A 186 0.06 -21.15 11.59
CA THR A 186 -0.13 -21.98 10.42
C THR A 186 0.37 -21.27 9.17
N GLN A 187 0.80 -22.04 8.16
CA GLN A 187 1.19 -21.45 6.86
C GLN A 187 0.05 -20.65 6.24
N ARG A 188 -1.20 -21.06 6.48
CA ARG A 188 -2.40 -20.36 6.02
C ARG A 188 -2.55 -18.98 6.65
N GLU A 189 -2.45 -18.87 7.98
CA GLU A 189 -2.53 -17.59 8.68
C GLU A 189 -1.47 -16.61 8.17
N VAL A 190 -0.23 -17.09 8.01
CA VAL A 190 0.87 -16.25 7.51
C VAL A 190 0.67 -15.88 6.04
N ALA A 191 0.13 -16.79 5.22
CA ALA A 191 -0.19 -16.55 3.81
C ALA A 191 -1.27 -15.48 3.63
N ASP A 192 -2.33 -15.55 4.43
CA ASP A 192 -3.45 -14.61 4.42
C ASP A 192 -2.98 -13.19 4.77
N VAL A 193 -2.17 -13.03 5.82
CA VAL A 193 -1.59 -11.74 6.22
C VAL A 193 -0.62 -11.18 5.17
N ALA A 194 0.22 -12.03 4.59
CA ALA A 194 1.22 -11.59 3.62
C ALA A 194 0.68 -11.39 2.20
N GLY A 195 -0.57 -11.80 1.94
CA GLY A 195 -1.19 -11.77 0.61
C GLY A 195 -0.46 -12.67 -0.39
N VAL A 196 0.03 -13.84 0.06
CA VAL A 196 0.71 -14.84 -0.78
C VAL A 196 0.01 -16.20 -0.63
N THR A 197 0.41 -17.18 -1.43
CA THR A 197 -0.13 -18.54 -1.31
C THR A 197 0.66 -19.36 -0.30
N GLU A 198 0.02 -20.32 0.36
CA GLU A 198 0.70 -21.28 1.26
C GLU A 198 1.87 -22.00 0.57
N VAL A 199 1.71 -22.33 -0.72
CA VAL A 199 2.76 -22.97 -1.53
C VAL A 199 3.98 -22.06 -1.66
N THR A 200 3.77 -20.74 -1.77
CA THR A 200 4.86 -19.75 -1.78
C THR A 200 5.63 -19.79 -0.47
N ILE A 201 4.93 -19.80 0.67
CA ILE A 201 5.57 -19.89 1.99
C ILE A 201 6.32 -21.21 2.13
N ARG A 202 5.70 -22.34 1.76
CA ARG A 202 6.30 -23.67 1.85
C ARG A 202 7.59 -23.80 1.05
N ASN A 203 7.60 -23.31 -0.18
CA ASN A 203 8.78 -23.36 -1.03
C ASN A 203 9.91 -22.49 -0.47
N ARG A 204 9.57 -21.30 0.04
CA ARG A 204 10.56 -20.38 0.63
C ARG A 204 11.07 -20.85 1.98
N TYR A 205 10.20 -21.45 2.79
CA TYR A 205 10.55 -22.09 4.04
C TYR A 205 11.65 -23.13 3.83
N LYS A 206 11.42 -24.12 2.94
CA LYS A 206 12.39 -25.19 2.65
C LYS A 206 13.73 -24.63 2.20
N GLU A 207 13.67 -23.69 1.26
CA GLU A 207 14.85 -23.04 0.72
C GLU A 207 15.67 -22.31 1.80
N LEU A 208 15.01 -21.52 2.66
CA LEU A 208 15.67 -20.80 3.74
C LEU A 208 16.23 -21.77 4.78
N THR A 209 15.48 -22.79 5.21
CA THR A 209 15.95 -23.75 6.22
C THR A 209 17.15 -24.55 5.72
N GLU A 210 17.13 -25.02 4.47
CA GLU A 210 18.22 -25.80 3.88
C GLU A 210 19.49 -24.96 3.71
N LYS A 211 19.36 -23.73 3.17
CA LYS A 211 20.52 -22.88 2.87
C LYS A 211 21.07 -22.15 4.09
N LEU A 212 20.25 -21.91 5.10
CA LEU A 212 20.68 -21.31 6.37
C LEU A 212 21.09 -22.36 7.41
N GLY A 213 20.79 -23.64 7.18
CA GLY A 213 21.09 -24.71 8.14
C GLY A 213 20.24 -24.64 9.41
N ILE A 214 19.05 -24.05 9.31
CA ILE A 214 18.14 -23.89 10.44
C ILE A 214 17.46 -25.23 10.70
N LYS A 215 17.72 -25.82 11.88
CA LYS A 215 17.01 -27.00 12.35
C LYS A 215 15.69 -26.56 12.98
N VAL A 216 14.59 -26.83 12.29
CA VAL A 216 13.24 -26.56 12.78
C VAL A 216 12.63 -27.90 13.17
N GLU A 217 12.36 -28.10 14.46
CA GLU A 217 11.60 -29.25 14.94
C GLU A 217 10.11 -28.95 14.75
N LEU A 218 9.45 -29.78 13.92
CA LEU A 218 8.02 -29.73 13.67
C LEU A 218 7.24 -30.34 14.83
#